data_AF-A0A3M0XKR7-F1
#
_entry.id   AF-A0A3M0XKR7-F1
#
_cell.length_a   1.000
_cell.length_b   1.000
_cell.length_c   1.000
_cell.angle_alpha   90.00
_cell.angle_beta   90.00
_cell.angle_gamma   90.00
#
_symmetry.space_group_name_H-M   'P 1'
#
loop_
_entity.id
_entity.type
_entity.pdbx_description
1 polymer ?
#
loop_
_entity_poly.entity_id
_entity_poly.type
_entity_poly.pdbx_seq_one_letter_code
_entity_poly.pdbx_strand_id
1 'polypeptide(L)'
;MSWRILIFCFLLLLEGCIPNSPYRNGEEGKNIFYSTFTEPPKHLDPAISYSANELSIIGLIYEPLFEYHYLKRPYELIPLT
;
A
#
# COMPACT_ATOMS: atom_id res chain seq x y z
N MET A 1 12.33 -22.90 46.36
CA MET A 1 12.71 -23.34 44.99
C MET A 1 11.69 -22.90 43.94
N SER A 2 10.39 -22.97 44.22
CA SER A 2 9.27 -22.70 43.29
C SER A 2 9.11 -21.24 42.80
N TRP A 3 9.32 -20.25 43.68
CA TRP A 3 9.18 -18.82 43.34
C TRP A 3 10.11 -18.35 42.21
N ARG A 4 11.33 -18.90 42.15
CA ARG A 4 12.30 -18.56 41.09
C ARG A 4 11.82 -19.01 39.70
N ILE A 5 11.13 -20.15 39.63
CA ILE A 5 10.58 -20.70 38.39
C ILE A 5 9.41 -19.83 37.93
N LEU A 6 8.56 -19.39 38.86
CA LEU A 6 7.44 -18.48 38.56
C LEU A 6 7.93 -17.12 38.04
N ILE A 7 8.96 -16.53 38.67
CA ILE A 7 9.58 -15.30 38.16
C ILE A 7 10.17 -15.51 36.77
N PHE A 8 10.86 -16.63 36.54
CA PHE A 8 11.46 -16.91 35.25
C PHE A 8 10.40 -17.09 34.14
N CYS A 9 9.30 -17.79 34.41
CA CYS A 9 8.16 -17.87 33.50
C CYS A 9 7.51 -16.50 33.25
N PHE A 10 7.40 -15.65 34.27
CA PHE A 10 6.85 -14.29 34.12
C PHE A 10 7.76 -13.39 33.27
N LEU A 11 9.08 -13.51 33.41
CA LEU A 11 10.04 -12.79 32.56
C LEU A 11 9.99 -13.26 31.10
N LEU A 12 9.77 -14.56 30.85
CA LEU A 12 9.59 -15.08 29.49
C LEU A 12 8.29 -14.60 28.82
N LEU A 13 7.26 -14.29 29.61
CA LEU A 13 6.00 -13.70 29.11
C LEU A 13 6.12 -12.20 28.77
N LEU A 14 7.18 -11.53 29.22
CA LEU A 14 7.44 -10.11 28.96
C LEU A 14 8.15 -9.84 27.62
N GLU A 15 8.68 -10.86 26.95
CA GLU A 15 9.21 -10.74 25.57
C GLU A 15 8.07 -10.79 24.54
N GLY A 16 7.02 -10.01 24.81
CA GLY A 16 5.83 -9.90 23.98
C GLY A 16 6.10 -9.10 22.71
N CYS A 17 6.07 -9.81 21.58
CA CYS A 17 5.67 -9.37 20.24
C CYS A 17 6.05 -7.93 19.87
N ILE A 18 7.26 -7.75 19.33
CA ILE A 18 7.56 -6.57 18.51
C ILE A 18 6.65 -6.69 17.27
N PRO A 19 5.72 -5.75 17.03
CA PRO A 19 4.87 -5.83 15.86
C PRO A 19 5.74 -5.74 14.62
N ASN A 20 5.70 -6.77 13.76
CA ASN A 20 6.30 -6.74 12.42
C ASN A 20 5.42 -5.91 11.49
N SER A 21 5.17 -4.66 11.88
CA SER A 21 4.40 -3.71 11.10
C SER A 21 5.34 -3.04 10.10
N PRO A 22 5.04 -3.10 8.79
CA PRO A 22 5.81 -2.35 7.79
C PRO A 22 5.50 -0.84 7.82
N TYR A 23 4.50 -0.42 8.60
CA TYR A 23 4.03 0.96 8.67
C TYR A 23 4.73 1.74 9.78
N ARG A 24 4.92 3.04 9.57
CA ARG A 24 5.62 3.91 10.52
C ARG A 24 4.75 4.15 11.77
N ASN A 25 5.39 4.14 12.92
CA ASN A 25 4.72 4.44 14.19
C ASN A 25 4.07 5.83 14.17
N GLY A 26 2.85 5.93 14.70
CA GLY A 26 2.09 7.18 14.74
C GLY A 26 1.43 7.58 13.42
N GLU A 27 1.38 6.68 12.43
CA GLU A 27 0.56 6.85 11.22
C GLU A 27 -0.83 6.18 11.32
N GLU A 28 -1.08 5.49 12.43
CA GLU A 28 -2.37 4.89 12.77
C GLU A 28 -3.50 5.92 12.72
N GLY A 29 -4.61 5.56 12.07
CA GLY A 29 -5.80 6.41 11.94
C GLY A 29 -5.65 7.60 10.97
N LYS A 30 -4.50 7.78 10.33
CA LYS A 30 -4.35 8.79 9.27
C LYS A 30 -4.94 8.31 7.95
N ASN A 31 -5.39 9.25 7.12
CA ASN A 31 -5.86 8.95 5.77
C ASN A 31 -4.67 8.72 4.83
N ILE A 32 -4.00 7.58 4.99
CA ILE A 32 -2.85 7.17 4.17
C ILE A 32 -3.18 5.83 3.54
N PHE A 33 -3.09 5.76 2.21
CA PHE A 33 -3.23 4.53 1.45
C PHE A 33 -1.85 4.03 1.04
N TYR A 34 -1.42 2.91 1.62
CA TYR A 34 -0.19 2.22 1.23
C TYR A 34 -0.49 1.19 0.14
N SER A 35 0.29 1.20 -0.92
CA SER A 35 0.16 0.27 -2.05
C SER A 35 1.53 -0.26 -2.49
N THR A 36 1.53 -1.24 -3.38
CA THR A 36 2.73 -1.92 -3.88
C THR A 36 2.80 -1.85 -5.40
N PHE A 37 4.00 -1.93 -5.96
CA PHE A 37 4.25 -2.06 -7.39
C PHE A 37 5.16 -3.27 -7.64
N THR A 38 5.05 -3.89 -8.81
CA THR A 38 5.84 -5.09 -9.16
C THR A 38 7.28 -4.76 -9.54
N GLU A 39 7.52 -3.57 -10.07
CA GLU A 39 8.80 -3.09 -10.58
C GLU A 39 8.94 -1.58 -10.31
N PRO A 40 10.14 -1.09 -9.97
CA PRO A 40 10.37 0.34 -9.76
C PRO A 40 10.04 1.19 -11.00
N PRO A 41 9.38 2.36 -10.84
CA PRO A 41 9.14 3.28 -11.94
C PRO A 41 10.47 3.88 -12.44
N LYS A 42 10.61 3.99 -13.76
CA LYS A 42 11.77 4.59 -14.44
C LYS A 42 11.46 6.02 -14.89
N HIS A 43 10.21 6.27 -15.26
CA HIS A 43 9.73 7.54 -15.75
C HIS A 43 8.44 7.95 -15.03
N LEU A 44 8.30 9.24 -14.77
CA LEU A 44 7.04 9.84 -14.29
C LEU A 44 6.49 10.88 -15.28
N ASP A 45 7.11 10.98 -16.45
CA ASP A 45 6.63 11.79 -17.57
C ASP A 45 5.68 10.94 -18.44
N PRO A 46 4.39 11.29 -18.54
CA PRO A 46 3.42 10.54 -19.34
C PRO A 46 3.80 10.44 -20.83
N ALA A 47 4.61 11.36 -21.37
CA ALA A 47 5.00 11.34 -22.78
C ALA A 47 5.95 10.19 -23.15
N ILE A 48 6.69 9.65 -22.17
CA ILE A 48 7.72 8.63 -22.38
C ILE A 48 7.53 7.37 -21.51
N SER A 49 6.59 7.40 -20.56
CA SER A 49 6.25 6.27 -19.69
C SER A 49 5.73 5.07 -20.48
N TYR A 50 6.17 3.86 -20.12
CA TYR A 50 5.74 2.62 -20.81
C TYR A 50 5.46 1.45 -19.85
N SER A 51 5.46 1.68 -18.52
CA SER A 51 5.10 0.66 -17.53
C SER A 51 3.69 0.87 -16.95
N ALA A 52 2.98 -0.24 -16.70
CA ALA A 52 1.68 -0.22 -16.02
C ALA A 52 1.78 0.32 -14.58
N ASN A 53 2.90 0.09 -13.89
CA ASN A 53 3.13 0.62 -12.55
C ASN A 53 3.25 2.15 -12.57
N GLU A 54 3.89 2.70 -13.60
CA GLU A 54 4.04 4.15 -13.78
C GLU A 54 2.69 4.80 -14.06
N LEU A 55 1.86 4.18 -14.91
CA LEU A 55 0.53 4.70 -15.25
C LEU A 55 -0.38 4.84 -14.02
N SER A 56 -0.27 3.90 -13.07
CA SER A 56 -1.02 3.96 -11.80
C SER A 56 -0.65 5.17 -10.94
N ILE A 57 0.59 5.65 -11.03
CA ILE A 57 1.07 6.84 -10.32
C ILE A 57 0.71 8.11 -11.10
N ILE A 58 0.96 8.10 -12.42
CA ILE A 58 0.69 9.23 -13.31
C ILE A 58 -0.80 9.58 -13.32
N GLY A 59 -1.68 8.59 -13.28
CA GLY A 59 -3.13 8.79 -13.22
C GLY A 59 -3.63 9.47 -11.93
N LEU A 60 -2.79 9.61 -10.90
CA LEU A 60 -3.10 10.42 -9.71
C LEU A 60 -2.85 11.93 -9.92
N ILE A 61 -2.17 12.30 -11.01
CA ILE A 61 -1.70 13.67 -11.29
C ILE A 61 -2.29 14.19 -12.60
N TYR A 62 -2.28 13.36 -13.65
CA TYR A 62 -2.77 13.71 -14.98
C TYR A 62 -4.05 12.96 -15.29
N GLU A 63 -5.10 13.73 -15.51
CA GLU A 63 -6.43 13.24 -15.81
C GLU A 63 -6.65 13.13 -17.33
N PRO A 64 -7.01 11.93 -17.86
CA PRO A 64 -7.45 11.81 -19.25
C PRO A 64 -8.87 12.36 -19.44
N LEU A 65 -9.26 12.62 -20.69
CA LEU A 65 -10.63 13.08 -20.99
C LEU A 65 -11.69 11.97 -20.83
N PHE A 66 -11.28 10.71 -20.96
CA PHE A 66 -12.16 9.54 -20.95
C PHE A 66 -11.52 8.40 -20.18
N GLU A 67 -12.36 7.53 -19.63
CA GLU A 67 -11.97 6.26 -19.02
C GLU A 67 -12.85 5.11 -19.54
N TYR A 68 -12.47 3.87 -19.23
CA TYR A 68 -13.27 2.70 -19.56
C TYR A 68 -14.26 2.38 -18.45
N HIS A 69 -15.51 2.07 -18.82
CA HIS A 69 -16.51 1.56 -17.90
C HIS A 69 -16.25 0.07 -17.59
N TYR A 70 -15.39 -0.21 -16.59
CA TYR A 70 -14.89 -1.56 -16.29
C TYR A 70 -15.94 -2.63 -15.96
N LEU A 71 -17.17 -2.24 -15.59
CA LEU A 71 -18.26 -3.18 -15.28
C LEU A 71 -19.12 -3.59 -16.50
N LYS A 72 -19.05 -2.88 -17.64
CA LYS A 72 -19.86 -3.20 -18.83
C LYS A 72 -19.16 -4.20 -19.75
N ARG A 73 -19.96 -4.96 -20.50
CA ARG A 73 -19.50 -5.90 -21.55
C ARG A 73 -20.39 -5.73 -22.79
N PRO A 74 -19.84 -5.35 -23.96
CA PRO A 74 -18.44 -4.95 -24.20
C PRO A 74 -18.05 -3.71 -23.39
N TYR A 75 -16.74 -3.45 -23.25
CA TYR A 75 -16.27 -2.23 -22.58
C TYR A 75 -16.70 -0.99 -23.37
N GLU A 76 -17.04 0.08 -22.66
CA GLU A 76 -17.46 1.37 -23.23
C GLU A 76 -16.54 2.48 -22.71
N LEU A 77 -16.28 3.50 -23.54
CA LEU A 77 -15.61 4.73 -23.12
C LEU A 77 -16.64 5.69 -22.51
N ILE A 78 -16.30 6.26 -21.36
CA ILE A 78 -17.10 7.27 -20.67
C ILE A 78 -16.22 8.49 -20.36
N PRO A 79 -16.78 9.71 -20.34
CA PRO A 79 -16.03 10.88 -19.90
C PRO A 79 -15.50 10.69 -18.48
N LEU A 80 -14.27 11.14 -18.22
CA LEU A 80 -13.76 11.28 -16.85
C LEU A 80 -14.41 12.53 -16.25
N THR A 81 -15.32 12.36 -15.30
CA THR A 81 -16.13 13.44 -14.68
C THR A 81 -15.67 13.80 -13.29
#